data_AF-A0A2D4NV89-F1
#
_entry.id   AF-A0A2D4NV89-F1
#
_cell.length_a   1.000
_cell.length_b   1.000
_cell.length_c   1.000
_cell.angle_alpha   90.00
_cell.angle_beta   90.00
_cell.angle_gamma   90.00
#
_symmetry.space_group_name_H-M   'P 1'
#
loop_
_entity.id
_entity.type
_entity.pdbx_description
1 polymer ?
#
loop_
_entity_poly.entity_id
_entity_poly.type
_entity_poly.pdbx_seq_one_letter_code
_entity_poly.pdbx_strand_id
1 'polypeptide(L)'
;LDMCPVTVQQLDTTDTQGTNRILSERRSEQRRLLSAIGTSAILDSDLLKLNQLKFRKKKLRFGRSRIHEWGLFAMEPIAADEMVIEYVGQNIRQMVADMREKRYAQEGIGSSYLFRV
;
A
#
# COMPACT_ATOMS: atom_id res chain seq x y z
N LEU A 1 -34.74 -1.76 -25.51
CA LEU A 1 -34.76 -3.19 -25.15
C LEU A 1 -33.63 -3.82 -25.90
N ASP A 2 -32.44 -3.92 -25.29
CA ASP A 2 -31.37 -4.80 -25.74
C ASP A 2 -30.59 -5.19 -24.48
N MET A 3 -30.96 -6.37 -23.98
CA MET A 3 -30.38 -7.00 -22.79
C MET A 3 -29.12 -7.75 -23.22
N CYS A 4 -27.95 -7.31 -22.76
CA CYS A 4 -26.73 -8.09 -22.86
C CYS A 4 -26.83 -9.32 -21.94
N PRO A 5 -26.52 -10.55 -22.41
CA PRO A 5 -26.57 -11.73 -21.56
C PRO A 5 -25.40 -11.71 -20.56
N VAL A 6 -25.74 -11.79 -19.27
CA VAL A 6 -24.78 -12.02 -18.19
C VAL A 6 -24.41 -13.49 -18.20
N THR A 7 -23.27 -13.83 -18.79
CA THR A 7 -22.66 -15.14 -18.61
C THR A 7 -21.98 -15.15 -17.23
N VAL A 8 -22.65 -15.80 -16.27
CA VAL A 8 -22.08 -16.10 -14.94
C VAL A 8 -20.98 -17.14 -15.14
N GLN A 9 -19.72 -16.70 -15.14
CA GLN A 9 -18.57 -17.60 -15.11
C GLN A 9 -18.11 -17.77 -13.65
N GLN A 10 -18.44 -18.97 -13.15
CA GLN A 10 -17.84 -19.76 -12.08
C GLN A 10 -16.59 -19.16 -11.40
N LEU A 11 -16.66 -19.00 -10.08
CA LEU A 11 -15.53 -18.73 -9.19
C LEU A 11 -14.58 -19.95 -9.17
N ASP A 12 -13.45 -19.85 -9.86
CA ASP A 12 -12.32 -20.78 -9.67
C ASP A 12 -11.57 -20.42 -8.38
N THR A 13 -11.87 -21.15 -7.31
CA THR A 13 -11.14 -21.14 -6.04
C THR A 13 -9.79 -21.83 -6.23
N THR A 14 -8.79 -21.11 -6.77
CA THR A 14 -7.42 -21.60 -6.88
C THR A 14 -6.51 -20.91 -5.85
N ASP A 15 -6.01 -21.71 -4.90
CA ASP A 15 -4.80 -21.54 -4.09
C ASP A 15 -4.56 -20.24 -3.28
N THR A 16 -5.56 -19.78 -2.53
CA THR A 16 -5.38 -18.74 -1.52
C THR A 16 -4.65 -19.23 -0.25
N GLN A 17 -4.61 -20.55 -0.01
CA GLN A 17 -4.00 -21.13 1.19
C GLN A 17 -2.46 -21.22 1.10
N GLY A 18 -1.90 -21.55 -0.07
CA GLY A 18 -0.45 -21.70 -0.26
C GLY A 18 0.30 -20.37 -0.21
N THR A 19 -0.29 -19.31 -0.75
CA THR A 19 0.31 -17.96 -0.77
C THR A 19 0.44 -17.35 0.63
N ASN A 20 -0.58 -17.50 1.48
CA ASN A 20 -0.55 -17.03 2.87
C ASN A 20 0.51 -17.75 3.71
N ARG A 21 0.72 -19.05 3.48
CA ARG A 21 1.77 -19.84 4.15
C ARG A 21 3.17 -19.34 3.78
N ILE A 22 3.43 -19.11 2.49
CA ILE A 22 4.70 -18.56 2.00
C ILE A 22 4.96 -17.15 2.54
N LEU A 23 3.92 -16.31 2.63
CA LEU A 23 4.03 -14.97 3.22
C LEU A 23 4.30 -15.04 4.73
N SER A 24 3.70 -16.01 5.43
CA SER A 24 3.95 -16.26 6.86
C SER A 24 5.37 -16.75 7.12
N GLU A 25 5.88 -17.65 6.28
CA GLU A 25 7.26 -18.15 6.34
C GLU A 25 8.27 -17.02 6.14
N ARG A 26 8.07 -16.16 5.12
CA ARG A 26 8.90 -14.97 4.90
C ARG A 26 8.89 -13.98 6.08
N ARG A 27 7.75 -13.81 6.77
CA ARG A 27 7.66 -12.98 8.00
C ARG A 27 8.50 -13.54 9.14
N SER A 28 8.47 -14.87 9.32
CA SER A 28 9.24 -15.57 10.35
C SER A 28 10.74 -15.46 10.10
N GLU A 29 11.17 -15.68 8.85
CA GLU A 29 12.57 -15.56 8.44
C GLU A 29 13.12 -14.15 8.61
N GLN A 30 12.35 -13.12 8.23
CA GLN A 30 12.76 -11.72 8.43
C GLN A 30 12.93 -11.41 9.92
N ARG A 31 11.98 -11.81 10.77
CA ARG A 31 12.09 -11.61 12.22
C ARG A 31 13.33 -12.31 12.79
N ARG A 32 13.62 -13.52 12.31
CA ARG A 32 14.80 -14.28 12.71
C ARG A 32 16.10 -13.60 12.27
N LEU A 33 16.18 -13.12 11.03
CA LEU A 33 17.36 -12.40 10.52
C LEU A 33 17.60 -11.08 11.27
N LEU A 34 16.54 -10.30 11.51
CA LEU A 34 16.63 -9.05 12.30
C LEU A 34 17.03 -9.30 13.75
N SER A 35 16.61 -10.44 14.33
CA SER A 35 17.00 -10.81 15.70
C SER A 35 18.41 -11.39 15.81
N ALA A 36 18.92 -12.00 14.73
CA ALA A 36 20.26 -12.60 14.70
C ALA A 36 21.37 -11.53 14.58
N ILE A 37 21.06 -10.38 13.98
CA ILE A 37 21.93 -9.22 13.89
C ILE A 37 21.66 -8.37 15.14
N GLY A 38 22.55 -8.41 16.13
CA GLY A 38 22.32 -7.83 17.47
C GLY A 38 21.78 -6.40 17.49
N THR A 39 20.86 -6.14 18.41
CA THR A 39 20.09 -4.89 18.58
C THR A 39 20.92 -3.61 18.65
N SER A 40 22.15 -3.68 19.16
CA SER A 40 23.01 -2.50 19.36
C SER A 40 23.62 -1.91 18.08
N ALA A 41 23.81 -2.70 17.02
CA ALA A 41 24.35 -2.21 15.74
C ALA A 41 23.25 -1.72 14.77
N ILE A 42 21.98 -2.05 15.07
CA ILE A 42 20.81 -1.77 14.24
C ILE A 42 20.16 -0.42 14.57
N LEU A 43 20.27 0.07 15.81
CA LEU A 43 19.71 1.36 16.22
C LEU A 43 20.40 2.55 15.55
N ASP A 44 21.70 2.43 15.25
CA ASP A 44 22.51 3.49 14.63
C ASP A 44 22.48 3.47 13.10
N SER A 45 21.94 2.42 12.47
CA SER A 45 21.99 2.25 11.02
C SER A 45 20.59 2.21 10.41
N ASP A 46 20.44 2.76 9.21
CA ASP A 46 19.20 2.94 8.41
C ASP A 46 18.38 1.63 8.15
N LEU A 47 18.75 0.51 8.76
CA LEU A 47 18.04 -0.78 8.76
C LEU A 47 16.69 -0.75 9.48
N LEU A 48 16.52 0.03 10.56
CA LEU A 48 15.19 0.24 11.18
C LEU A 48 14.35 1.29 10.45
N LYS A 49 15.01 2.10 9.63
CA LYS A 49 14.37 3.06 8.71
C LYS A 49 13.86 2.37 7.44
N LEU A 50 14.11 1.08 7.32
CA LEU A 50 13.54 0.25 6.28
C LEU A 50 12.03 0.14 6.55
N ASN A 51 11.24 0.87 5.75
CA ASN A 51 9.79 0.79 5.74
C ASN A 51 9.32 -0.68 5.90
N GLN A 52 8.57 -0.94 6.98
CA GLN A 52 8.22 -2.28 7.44
C GLN A 52 7.42 -3.09 6.39
N LEU A 53 6.86 -2.40 5.39
CA LEU A 53 6.10 -2.97 4.29
C LEU A 53 6.91 -3.20 3.01
N LYS A 54 8.22 -2.88 2.96
CA LYS A 54 9.04 -3.11 1.76
C LYS A 54 9.03 -4.57 1.28
N PHE A 55 8.91 -5.53 2.19
CA PHE A 55 8.84 -6.96 1.85
C PHE A 55 7.40 -7.50 1.71
N ARG A 56 6.37 -6.69 2.04
CA ARG A 56 4.94 -7.03 1.93
C ARG A 56 4.25 -6.23 0.82
N LYS A 57 4.99 -5.70 -0.14
CA LYS A 57 4.42 -4.85 -1.20
C LYS A 57 3.57 -5.69 -2.15
N LYS A 58 2.28 -5.36 -2.23
CA LYS A 58 1.37 -5.93 -3.22
C LYS A 58 1.74 -5.51 -4.64
N LYS A 59 1.47 -6.36 -5.63
CA LYS A 59 1.64 -6.03 -7.05
C LYS A 59 0.55 -5.04 -7.47
N LEU A 60 0.90 -3.77 -7.53
CA LEU A 60 0.00 -2.68 -7.91
C LEU A 60 0.51 -1.96 -9.16
N ARG A 61 -0.41 -1.47 -10.00
CA ARG A 61 -0.12 -0.69 -11.21
C ARG A 61 -0.79 0.67 -11.14
N PHE A 62 -0.05 1.71 -11.50
CA PHE A 62 -0.58 3.06 -11.68
C PHE A 62 -1.04 3.24 -13.13
N GLY A 63 -2.19 3.86 -13.35
CA GLY A 63 -2.72 4.07 -14.69
C GLY A 63 -3.90 5.03 -14.71
N ARG A 64 -4.39 5.38 -15.91
CA ARG A 64 -5.57 6.23 -16.05
C ARG A 64 -6.79 5.56 -15.43
N SER A 65 -7.54 6.32 -14.64
CA SER A 65 -8.77 5.85 -13.98
C SER A 65 -9.99 6.56 -14.56
N ARG A 66 -11.12 5.87 -14.53
CA ARG A 66 -12.42 6.41 -14.99
C ARG A 66 -13.06 7.36 -13.97
N ILE A 67 -12.59 7.34 -12.73
CA ILE A 67 -13.14 8.16 -11.63
C ILE A 67 -12.45 9.53 -11.59
N HIS A 68 -11.12 9.54 -11.70
CA HIS A 68 -10.31 10.75 -11.68
C HIS A 68 -8.96 10.44 -12.30
N GLU A 69 -8.46 11.30 -13.19
CA GLU A 69 -7.19 11.22 -13.93
C GLU A 69 -6.41 9.91 -13.76
N TRP A 70 -5.78 9.71 -12.59
CA TRP A 70 -5.01 8.54 -12.25
C TRP A 70 -5.61 7.69 -11.11
N GLY A 71 -5.39 6.38 -11.17
CA GLY A 71 -5.75 5.44 -10.12
C GLY A 71 -4.71 4.33 -9.92
N LEU A 72 -4.92 3.55 -8.86
CA LEU A 72 -4.07 2.44 -8.45
C LEU A 72 -4.85 1.12 -8.57
N PHE A 73 -4.31 0.18 -9.35
CA PHE A 73 -4.97 -1.08 -9.68
C PHE A 73 -4.20 -2.27 -9.10
N ALA A 74 -4.91 -3.20 -8.48
CA ALA A 74 -4.33 -4.46 -8.03
C ALA A 74 -4.07 -5.39 -9.23
N MET A 75 -2.88 -5.99 -9.29
CA MET A 75 -2.47 -6.95 -10.31
C MET A 75 -2.46 -8.39 -9.78
N GLU A 76 -2.86 -8.57 -8.52
CA GLU A 76 -3.00 -9.85 -7.84
C GLU A 76 -4.21 -9.79 -6.90
N PRO A 77 -4.85 -10.92 -6.58
CA PRO A 77 -5.95 -10.95 -5.63
C PRO A 77 -5.48 -10.54 -4.23
N ILE A 78 -6.30 -9.76 -3.53
CA ILE A 78 -6.06 -9.28 -2.17
C ILE A 78 -7.19 -9.81 -1.29
N ALA A 79 -6.83 -10.52 -0.22
CA ALA A 79 -7.82 -11.04 0.71
C ALA A 79 -8.38 -9.94 1.62
N ALA A 80 -9.56 -10.19 2.20
CA ALA A 80 -10.10 -9.32 3.24
C ALA A 80 -9.12 -9.17 4.41
N ASP A 81 -9.13 -8.00 5.05
CA ASP A 81 -8.26 -7.62 6.18
C ASP A 81 -6.74 -7.66 5.87
N GLU A 82 -6.38 -7.78 4.59
CA GLU A 82 -4.99 -7.76 4.18
C GLU A 82 -4.48 -6.35 3.87
N MET A 83 -3.41 -5.94 4.57
CA MET A 83 -2.72 -4.68 4.30
C MET A 83 -2.16 -4.64 2.86
N VAL A 84 -2.43 -3.53 2.17
CA VAL A 84 -2.09 -3.34 0.75
C VAL A 84 -0.79 -2.55 0.57
N ILE A 85 -0.77 -1.32 1.06
CA ILE A 85 0.35 -0.37 0.94
C ILE A 85 0.29 0.66 2.07
N GLU A 86 1.44 1.21 2.42
CA GLU A 86 1.54 2.36 3.33
C GLU A 86 1.29 3.67 2.60
N TYR A 87 0.52 4.57 3.21
CA TYR A 87 0.44 5.95 2.77
C TYR A 87 1.64 6.73 3.30
N VAL A 88 2.72 6.78 2.51
CA VAL A 88 3.97 7.45 2.89
C VAL A 88 3.93 8.92 2.48
N GLY A 89 4.37 9.80 3.36
CA GLY A 89 4.47 11.24 3.10
C GLY A 89 5.38 11.96 4.10
N GLN A 90 5.39 13.29 4.02
CA GLN A 90 6.06 14.12 5.02
C GLN A 90 5.15 14.28 6.24
N ASN A 91 5.69 14.01 7.44
CA ASN A 91 4.96 14.33 8.68
C ASN A 91 5.07 15.83 8.96
N ILE A 92 3.94 16.53 9.00
CA ILE A 92 3.85 17.97 9.16
C ILE A 92 2.82 18.32 10.24
N ARG A 93 3.05 19.44 10.96
CA ARG A 93 2.10 19.97 11.93
C ARG A 93 0.89 20.61 11.23
N GLN A 94 -0.24 20.69 11.92
CA GLN A 94 -1.49 21.27 11.42
C GLN A 94 -1.29 22.66 10.80
N MET A 95 -0.62 23.58 11.49
CA MET A 95 -0.37 24.94 10.98
C MET A 95 0.35 24.96 9.61
N VAL A 96 1.22 23.98 9.36
CA VAL A 96 1.93 23.84 8.08
C VAL A 96 1.03 23.22 7.02
N ALA A 97 0.20 22.25 7.41
CA ALA A 97 -0.81 21.65 6.54
C ALA A 97 -1.79 22.72 6.02
N ASP A 98 -2.34 23.56 6.91
CA ASP A 98 -3.29 24.63 6.56
C ASP A 98 -2.65 25.65 5.60
N MET A 99 -1.39 26.01 5.84
CA MET A 99 -0.64 26.91 4.95
C MET A 99 -0.46 26.29 3.55
N ARG A 100 -0.11 25.00 3.48
CA ARG A 100 0.09 24.29 2.21
C ARG A 100 -1.21 24.13 1.44
N GLU A 101 -2.31 23.79 2.11
CA GLU A 101 -3.63 23.66 1.48
C GLU A 101 -4.07 24.98 0.85
N LYS A 102 -3.94 26.11 1.56
CA LYS A 102 -4.26 27.44 1.01
C LYS A 102 -3.41 27.77 -0.22
N ARG A 103 -2.11 27.47 -0.18
CA ARG A 103 -1.21 27.68 -1.32
C ARG A 103 -1.61 26.82 -2.52
N TYR A 104 -1.84 25.52 -2.31
CA TYR A 104 -2.21 24.60 -3.39
C TYR A 104 -3.55 24.98 -4.02
N ALA A 105 -4.51 25.47 -3.23
CA ALA A 105 -5.76 26.02 -3.76
C ALA A 105 -5.54 27.27 -4.62
N GLN A 106 -4.66 28.19 -4.20
CA GLN A 106 -4.30 29.39 -4.97
C GLN A 106 -3.56 29.06 -6.27
N GLU A 107 -2.72 28.02 -6.26
CA GLU A 107 -2.01 27.51 -7.44
C GLU A 107 -2.93 26.70 -8.38
N GLY A 108 -4.19 26.49 -8.00
CA GLY A 108 -5.17 25.75 -8.81
C GLY A 108 -5.01 24.23 -8.75
N ILE A 109 -4.29 23.70 -7.75
CA ILE A 109 -4.17 22.26 -7.54
C ILE A 109 -5.48 21.76 -6.91
N GLY A 110 -6.40 21.28 -7.74
CA GLY A 110 -7.72 20.79 -7.33
C GLY A 110 -7.74 19.41 -6.66
N SER A 111 -6.59 18.87 -6.24
CA SER A 111 -6.49 17.56 -5.59
C SER A 111 -5.73 17.69 -4.26
N SER A 112 -6.29 17.12 -3.19
CA SER A 112 -5.65 17.10 -1.87
C SER A 112 -4.91 15.78 -1.62
N TYR A 113 -3.67 15.88 -1.14
CA TYR A 113 -2.80 14.75 -0.82
C TYR A 113 -2.40 14.74 0.68
N LEU A 114 -3.26 15.32 1.53
CA LEU A 114 -3.05 15.34 2.97
C LEU A 114 -3.82 14.19 3.63
N PHE A 115 -3.20 13.58 4.64
CA PHE A 115 -3.81 12.54 5.46
C PHE A 115 -3.69 12.92 6.93
N ARG A 116 -4.78 12.79 7.68
CA ARG A 116 -4.81 13.04 9.13
C ARG A 116 -4.49 11.74 9.88
N VAL A 117 -3.48 11.80 10.73
CA VAL A 117 -3.04 10.69 11.61
C VAL A 117 -3.63 10.88 13.00
#